data_AF-A0A2N6C669-F1
#
_entry.id   AF-A0A2N6C669-F1
#
_cell.length_a   1.000
_cell.length_b   1.000
_cell.length_c   1.000
_cell.angle_alpha   90.00
_cell.angle_beta   90.00
_cell.angle_gamma   90.00
#
_symmetry.space_group_name_H-M   'P 1'
#
loop_
_entity.id
_entity.type
_entity.pdbx_description
1 polymer ?
#
loop_
_entity_poly.entity_id
_entity_poly.type
_entity_poly.pdbx_seq_one_letter_code
_entity_poly.pdbx_strand_id
1 'polypeptide(L)'
;MKHLYHRLQRLGRLMAGPFLLTLLASVVTAHGAALTPDDCIKCHDKAPSDIASSGEAHRTEVTCIECHDGHPPTDSDIIPSCSNCHEGTAHFELTNCLSCHDNPHTPLVISIGENITEPCLTCHTDQMAQLQQYESKHTQVSCSTCHRSQHGMIPYCMHCHSPHSKDMQQQDCLTCHKAHMPRQVAYPNDVPSSQCAACHGDVLRQLQDNPARHAKLTCATCHQETHKMIPQCSTCHGEPHPEVMHKNFPQCGQCHGIAHDLNK
;
A
#
# COMPACT_ATOMS: atom_id res chain seq x y z
N MET A 1 47.52 39.62 95.51
CA MET A 1 47.02 39.42 96.90
C MET A 1 45.62 38.86 96.81
N LYS A 2 45.38 37.69 97.43
CA LYS A 2 44.10 37.15 97.97
C LYS A 2 42.85 37.37 97.08
N HIS A 3 42.05 36.40 96.66
CA HIS A 3 41.70 35.07 97.16
C HIS A 3 40.33 34.77 96.51
N LEU A 4 40.02 33.49 96.22
CA LEU A 4 38.73 32.81 96.50
C LEU A 4 37.42 33.46 95.95
N TYR A 5 36.31 32.79 95.70
CA TYR A 5 35.81 31.41 95.67
C TYR A 5 34.30 31.57 95.35
N HIS A 6 33.68 30.49 94.87
CA HIS A 6 32.28 30.11 95.11
C HIS A 6 31.08 30.96 94.63
N ARG A 7 30.33 30.34 93.69
CA ARG A 7 29.08 29.59 93.92
C ARG A 7 28.00 30.32 94.75
N LEU A 8 26.86 30.65 94.13
CA LEU A 8 25.54 30.07 94.49
C LEU A 8 24.38 30.67 93.67
N GLN A 9 23.41 29.79 93.48
CA GLN A 9 22.14 29.89 92.77
C GLN A 9 21.24 31.05 93.23
N ARG A 10 20.45 31.60 92.30
CA ARG A 10 19.06 31.98 92.59
C ARG A 10 18.21 31.96 91.32
N LEU A 11 17.10 31.22 91.43
CA LEU A 11 16.02 31.15 90.46
C LEU A 11 15.32 32.50 90.28
N GLY A 12 14.80 32.71 89.08
CA GLY A 12 13.49 33.33 88.88
C GLY A 12 13.51 34.74 88.30
N ARG A 13 13.22 34.84 87.00
CA ARG A 13 12.08 35.63 86.48
C ARG A 13 11.99 35.47 84.97
N LEU A 14 10.87 34.91 84.52
CA LEU A 14 10.38 35.05 83.16
C LEU A 14 10.21 36.54 82.84
N MET A 15 10.88 37.01 81.81
CA MET A 15 10.58 38.28 81.13
C MET A 15 10.52 37.95 79.65
N ALA A 16 9.31 38.06 79.09
CA ALA A 16 9.02 37.89 77.68
C ALA A 16 9.77 38.95 76.85
N GLY A 17 10.73 38.51 76.05
CA GLY A 17 11.39 39.33 75.04
C GLY A 17 10.66 39.23 73.69
N PRO A 18 10.65 40.29 72.87
CA PRO A 18 9.85 40.35 71.67
C PRO A 18 10.38 39.34 70.64
N PHE A 19 9.49 38.49 70.12
CA PHE A 19 9.76 37.65 68.96
C PHE A 19 9.96 38.58 67.75
N LEU A 20 11.22 38.88 67.45
CA LEU A 20 11.61 39.49 66.18
C LEU A 20 11.45 38.40 65.11
N LEU A 21 10.24 38.33 64.53
CA LEU A 21 9.93 37.45 63.42
C LEU A 21 10.68 37.96 62.17
N THR A 22 11.92 37.52 61.98
CA THR A 22 12.63 37.67 60.71
C THR A 22 11.87 36.90 59.65
N LEU A 23 11.09 37.63 58.85
CA LEU A 23 10.43 37.12 57.65
C LEU A 23 11.53 36.81 56.63
N LEU A 24 12.01 35.58 56.62
CA LEU A 24 12.77 35.05 55.48
C LEU A 24 11.79 34.97 54.31
N ALA A 25 11.77 36.00 53.48
CA ALA A 25 11.09 35.96 52.19
C ALA A 25 11.87 34.97 51.31
N SER A 26 11.46 33.70 51.35
CA SER A 26 11.85 32.73 50.34
C SER A 26 11.31 33.23 49.01
N VAL A 27 12.21 33.73 48.16
CA VAL A 27 11.89 33.97 46.76
C VAL A 27 11.65 32.59 46.15
N VAL A 28 10.38 32.18 46.08
CA VAL A 28 9.97 31.03 45.29
C VAL A 28 10.13 31.46 43.84
N THR A 29 11.25 31.12 43.24
CA THR A 29 11.38 31.10 41.78
C THR A 29 10.39 30.06 41.27
N ALA A 30 9.21 30.51 40.86
CA ALA A 30 8.26 29.70 40.11
C ALA A 30 8.91 29.33 38.78
N HIS A 31 9.64 28.21 38.77
CA HIS A 31 9.89 27.48 37.54
C HIS A 31 8.51 27.00 37.11
N GLY A 32 8.04 27.47 35.95
CA GLY A 32 6.78 26.97 35.38
C GLY A 32 6.81 25.44 35.41
N ALA A 33 5.72 24.82 35.85
CA ALA A 33 5.64 23.36 35.91
C ALA A 33 5.96 22.78 34.53
N ALA A 34 6.85 21.77 34.49
CA ALA A 34 7.14 21.06 33.25
C ALA A 34 5.88 20.33 32.77
N LEU A 35 5.61 20.37 31.47
CA LEU A 35 4.49 19.66 30.87
C LEU A 35 4.73 18.15 30.93
N THR A 36 3.66 17.41 31.21
CA THR A 36 3.61 15.95 31.10
C THR A 36 2.74 15.53 29.91
N PRO A 37 2.87 14.31 29.37
CA PRO A 37 2.01 13.84 28.28
C PRO A 37 0.50 13.95 28.58
N ASP A 38 0.09 13.82 29.84
CA ASP A 38 -1.31 13.94 30.28
C ASP A 38 -1.83 15.39 30.23
N ASP A 39 -0.95 16.38 30.12
CA ASP A 39 -1.35 17.79 30.02
C ASP A 39 -1.78 18.16 28.59
N CYS A 40 -1.28 17.46 27.56
CA CYS A 40 -1.47 17.80 26.16
C CYS A 40 -2.96 17.80 25.76
N ILE A 41 -3.71 16.79 26.22
CA ILE A 41 -5.16 16.65 25.92
C ILE A 41 -6.01 17.77 26.51
N LYS A 42 -5.51 18.54 27.49
CA LYS A 42 -6.27 19.66 28.07
C LYS A 42 -6.46 20.82 27.07
N CYS A 43 -5.66 20.86 26.00
CA CYS A 43 -5.71 21.90 24.97
C CYS A 43 -5.70 21.36 23.54
N HIS A 44 -5.12 20.17 23.30
CA HIS A 44 -5.06 19.53 22.00
C HIS A 44 -5.93 18.27 21.99
N ASP A 45 -7.21 18.38 21.67
CA ASP A 45 -8.10 17.21 21.62
C ASP A 45 -7.88 16.34 20.39
N LYS A 46 -7.52 16.96 19.26
CA LYS A 46 -7.42 16.27 17.96
C LYS A 46 -6.24 15.30 17.89
N ALA A 47 -5.04 15.72 18.28
CA ALA A 47 -3.85 14.88 18.16
C ALA A 47 -3.93 13.58 18.98
N PRO A 48 -4.32 13.60 20.27
CA PRO A 48 -4.56 12.38 21.04
C PRO A 48 -5.67 11.50 20.45
N SER A 49 -6.76 12.10 19.93
CA SER A 49 -7.83 11.35 19.26
C SER A 49 -7.35 10.67 17.96
N ASP A 50 -6.53 11.36 17.18
CA ASP A 50 -5.93 10.84 15.96
C ASP A 50 -4.98 9.67 16.27
N ILE A 51 -4.10 9.81 17.27
CA ILE A 51 -3.21 8.72 17.73
C ILE A 51 -4.02 7.52 18.24
N ALA A 52 -5.07 7.77 19.05
CA ALA A 52 -5.92 6.74 19.59
C ALA A 52 -6.67 5.96 18.49
N SER A 53 -7.05 6.63 17.40
CA SER A 53 -7.75 5.99 16.28
C SER A 53 -6.81 5.32 15.27
N SER A 54 -5.67 5.94 14.93
CA SER A 54 -4.82 5.50 13.81
C SER A 54 -3.32 5.81 13.99
N GLY A 55 -2.84 5.99 15.22
CA GLY A 55 -1.43 6.30 15.53
C GLY A 55 -0.44 5.15 15.35
N GLU A 56 -0.90 3.90 15.23
CA GLU A 56 -0.02 2.72 15.12
C GLU A 56 1.05 2.68 16.22
N ALA A 57 2.33 2.49 15.86
CA ALA A 57 3.45 2.53 16.80
C ALA A 57 3.56 3.86 17.55
N HIS A 58 3.07 4.98 17.00
CA HIS A 58 3.07 6.26 17.73
C HIS A 58 2.13 6.26 18.94
N ARG A 59 1.28 5.24 19.10
CA ARG A 59 0.44 5.07 20.28
C ARG A 59 1.20 4.46 21.47
N THR A 60 2.25 3.69 21.22
CA THR A 60 2.90 2.86 22.25
C THR A 60 4.39 3.10 22.37
N GLU A 61 5.07 3.46 21.29
CA GLU A 61 6.54 3.55 21.21
C GLU A 61 7.07 4.99 21.36
N VAL A 62 6.19 5.99 21.35
CA VAL A 62 6.55 7.40 21.53
C VAL A 62 5.48 8.13 22.35
N THR A 63 5.92 9.04 23.19
CA THR A 63 5.07 9.95 23.96
C THR A 63 5.01 11.33 23.29
N CYS A 64 4.06 12.16 23.73
CA CYS A 64 3.91 13.52 23.20
C CYS A 64 5.21 14.32 23.27
N ILE A 65 5.95 14.21 24.39
CA ILE A 65 7.17 14.98 24.65
C ILE A 65 8.43 14.37 24.03
N GLU A 66 8.40 13.09 23.63
CA GLU A 66 9.51 12.47 22.88
C GLU A 66 9.48 12.87 21.40
N CYS A 67 8.31 13.27 20.89
CA CYS A 67 8.14 13.85 19.55
C CYS A 67 8.06 15.39 19.57
N HIS A 68 7.62 16.00 20.66
CA HIS A 68 7.54 17.46 20.83
C HIS A 68 8.47 17.93 21.95
N ASP A 69 9.72 18.25 21.60
CA ASP A 69 10.73 18.76 22.53
C ASP A 69 10.63 20.29 22.68
N GLY A 70 9.53 20.72 23.31
CA GLY A 70 9.23 22.14 23.57
C GLY A 70 7.76 22.48 23.36
N HIS A 71 7.40 23.74 23.62
CA HIS A 71 6.03 24.22 23.41
C HIS A 71 5.97 25.71 23.02
N PRO A 72 5.20 26.09 21.99
CA PRO A 72 5.03 27.49 21.62
C PRO A 72 4.38 28.33 22.72
N PRO A 73 4.68 29.65 22.82
CA PRO A 73 5.55 30.41 21.92
C PRO A 73 7.04 30.36 22.28
N THR A 74 7.42 29.65 23.35
CA THR A 74 8.82 29.57 23.80
C THR A 74 9.69 28.89 22.75
N ASP A 75 9.21 27.77 22.20
CA ASP A 75 9.89 27.00 21.17
C ASP A 75 8.91 26.70 20.03
N SER A 76 9.32 26.98 18.79
CA SER A 76 8.49 26.72 17.59
C SER A 76 8.92 25.47 16.82
N ASP A 77 10.21 25.15 16.85
CA ASP A 77 10.80 24.04 16.09
C ASP A 77 10.95 22.81 17.01
N ILE A 78 9.81 22.27 17.43
CA ILE A 78 9.73 21.26 18.50
C ILE A 78 9.67 19.81 17.96
N ILE A 79 9.49 19.63 16.65
CA ILE A 79 9.34 18.31 16.02
C ILE A 79 10.68 17.88 15.42
N PRO A 80 11.26 16.74 15.84
CA PRO A 80 12.51 16.23 15.28
C PRO A 80 12.33 15.70 13.85
N SER A 81 13.46 15.46 13.16
CA SER A 81 13.44 14.78 11.86
C SER A 81 12.85 13.37 12.00
N CYS A 82 12.01 12.97 11.04
CA CYS A 82 11.43 11.63 10.98
C CYS A 82 12.52 10.53 11.02
N SER A 83 13.66 10.79 10.38
CA SER A 83 14.80 9.88 10.29
C SER A 83 15.49 9.60 11.65
N ASN A 84 15.15 10.34 12.71
CA ASN A 84 15.68 10.06 14.04
C ASN A 84 15.13 8.76 14.64
N CYS A 85 13.98 8.29 14.16
CA CYS A 85 13.33 7.04 14.61
C CYS A 85 12.95 6.11 13.44
N HIS A 86 12.69 6.66 12.25
CA HIS A 86 12.37 5.87 11.06
C HIS A 86 13.62 5.53 10.25
N GLU A 87 14.02 4.25 10.25
CA GLU A 87 15.23 3.77 9.57
C GLU A 87 15.09 2.33 9.06
N GLY A 88 16.08 1.86 8.29
CA GLY A 88 16.24 0.45 7.95
C GLY A 88 15.58 -0.02 6.65
N THR A 89 14.88 0.85 5.92
CA THR A 89 14.35 0.54 4.58
C THR A 89 14.58 1.70 3.62
N ALA A 90 14.62 1.41 2.31
CA ALA A 90 14.75 2.44 1.28
C ALA A 90 13.64 3.51 1.33
N HIS A 91 12.47 3.18 1.87
CA HIS A 91 11.38 4.13 2.06
C HIS A 91 11.75 5.23 3.07
N PHE A 92 12.47 4.89 4.14
CA PHE A 92 12.83 5.86 5.17
C PHE A 92 14.02 6.76 4.79
N GLU A 93 14.69 6.48 3.67
CA GLU A 93 15.71 7.35 3.07
C GLU A 93 15.11 8.50 2.25
N LEU A 94 13.78 8.54 2.09
CA LEU A 94 13.08 9.62 1.40
C LEU A 94 13.07 10.90 2.26
N THR A 95 13.26 12.07 1.63
CA THR A 95 13.41 13.35 2.35
C THR A 95 12.12 14.14 2.53
N ASN A 96 11.03 13.80 1.82
CA ASN A 96 9.77 14.56 1.82
C ASN A 96 8.60 13.75 2.37
N CYS A 97 8.73 13.23 3.60
CA CYS A 97 7.75 12.33 4.22
C CYS A 97 6.33 12.91 4.24
N LEU A 98 6.23 14.22 4.54
CA LEU A 98 4.97 14.95 4.64
C LEU A 98 4.28 15.21 3.28
N SER A 99 4.83 14.76 2.15
CA SER A 99 4.09 14.80 0.88
C SER A 99 2.99 13.75 0.79
N CYS A 100 3.08 12.73 1.64
CA CYS A 100 2.09 11.65 1.72
C CYS A 100 1.61 11.46 3.16
N HIS A 101 2.50 11.58 4.14
CA HIS A 101 2.18 11.46 5.57
C HIS A 101 1.79 12.82 6.15
N ASP A 102 0.68 13.38 5.69
CA ASP A 102 0.25 14.74 6.05
C ASP A 102 -0.02 14.94 7.55
N ASN A 103 -0.25 13.83 8.28
CA ASN A 103 -0.50 13.84 9.71
C ASN A 103 0.35 12.76 10.41
N PRO A 104 1.43 13.14 11.12
CA PRO A 104 2.26 12.21 11.88
C PRO A 104 1.50 11.47 13.00
N HIS A 105 0.34 11.97 13.43
CA HIS A 105 -0.52 11.29 14.40
C HIS A 105 -1.35 10.16 13.80
N THR A 106 -1.41 10.05 12.47
CA THR A 106 -2.08 8.97 11.73
C THR A 106 -1.16 8.44 10.63
N PRO A 107 0.00 7.85 10.97
CA PRO A 107 1.08 7.60 10.01
C PRO A 107 0.70 6.70 8.82
N LEU A 108 -0.28 5.80 8.96
CA LEU A 108 -0.73 4.96 7.84
C LEU A 108 -1.92 5.54 7.05
N VAL A 109 -2.49 6.65 7.51
CA VAL A 109 -3.51 7.39 6.78
C VAL A 109 -2.79 8.41 5.90
N ILE A 110 -2.47 7.98 4.68
CA ILE A 110 -1.68 8.78 3.74
C ILE A 110 -2.51 9.32 2.58
N SER A 111 -2.13 10.51 2.13
CA SER A 111 -2.59 11.10 0.88
C SER A 111 -1.61 10.74 -0.23
N ILE A 112 -2.11 10.47 -1.44
CA ILE A 112 -1.25 10.28 -2.61
C ILE A 112 -1.46 11.45 -3.56
N GLY A 113 -0.41 12.23 -3.76
CA GLY A 113 -0.41 13.34 -4.73
C GLY A 113 -0.34 12.88 -6.18
N GLU A 114 -0.44 13.83 -7.09
CA GLU A 114 -0.35 13.59 -8.53
C GLU A 114 1.10 13.37 -8.99
N ASN A 115 1.28 12.65 -10.10
CA ASN A 115 2.58 12.43 -10.76
C ASN A 115 3.68 11.78 -9.90
N ILE A 116 3.31 10.87 -8.99
CA ILE A 116 4.22 10.15 -8.09
C ILE A 116 4.54 8.76 -8.66
N THR A 117 5.83 8.42 -8.74
CA THR A 117 6.35 7.09 -9.11
C THR A 117 7.46 6.65 -8.18
N GLU A 118 8.55 7.40 -8.09
CA GLU A 118 9.78 6.96 -7.40
C GLU A 118 9.58 6.51 -5.94
N PRO A 119 8.84 7.24 -5.09
CA PRO A 119 8.57 6.77 -3.72
C PRO A 119 7.85 5.42 -3.64
N CYS A 120 7.05 5.07 -4.64
CA CYS A 120 6.35 3.78 -4.67
C CYS A 120 7.33 2.62 -4.89
N LEU A 121 8.42 2.88 -5.61
CA LEU A 121 9.40 1.87 -6.03
C LEU A 121 10.31 1.41 -4.90
N THR A 122 10.30 2.08 -3.74
CA THR A 122 11.00 1.62 -2.55
C THR A 122 10.44 0.30 -2.02
N CYS A 123 9.18 -0.02 -2.37
CA CYS A 123 8.48 -1.25 -1.97
C CYS A 123 7.89 -2.03 -3.16
N HIS A 124 7.44 -1.35 -4.22
CA HIS A 124 6.75 -1.95 -5.37
C HIS A 124 7.68 -2.20 -6.56
N THR A 125 8.79 -2.92 -6.32
CA THR A 125 9.81 -3.22 -7.35
C THR A 125 9.27 -4.16 -8.43
N ASP A 126 8.49 -5.18 -8.05
CA ASP A 126 7.92 -6.16 -8.98
C ASP A 126 6.96 -5.53 -9.99
N GLN A 127 6.13 -4.58 -9.54
CA GLN A 127 5.18 -3.88 -10.41
C GLN A 127 5.92 -3.05 -11.47
N MET A 128 7.02 -2.40 -11.09
CA MET A 128 7.87 -1.69 -12.04
C MET A 128 8.57 -2.63 -13.00
N ALA A 129 9.11 -3.75 -12.51
CA ALA A 129 9.72 -4.77 -13.37
C ALA A 129 8.74 -5.30 -14.41
N GLN A 130 7.47 -5.53 -14.03
CA GLN A 130 6.41 -5.95 -14.96
C GLN A 130 6.12 -4.88 -16.03
N LEU A 131 5.99 -3.60 -15.65
CA LEU A 131 5.73 -2.50 -16.58
C LEU A 131 6.90 -2.26 -17.55
N GLN A 132 8.14 -2.46 -17.11
CA GLN A 132 9.35 -2.37 -17.94
C GLN A 132 9.48 -3.57 -18.88
N GLN A 133 9.24 -4.79 -18.38
CA GLN A 133 9.34 -6.00 -19.19
C GLN A 133 8.23 -6.08 -20.26
N TYR A 134 7.02 -5.62 -19.93
CA TYR A 134 5.84 -5.72 -20.78
C TYR A 134 5.28 -4.36 -21.15
N GLU A 135 6.10 -3.60 -21.89
CA GLU A 135 5.79 -2.20 -22.22
C GLU A 135 4.40 -2.00 -22.86
N SER A 136 3.72 -0.99 -22.34
CA SER A 136 2.44 -0.51 -22.83
C SER A 136 2.30 0.99 -22.57
N LYS A 137 1.14 1.57 -22.90
CA LYS A 137 0.86 2.98 -22.52
C LYS A 137 0.92 3.21 -21.02
N HIS A 138 0.70 2.18 -20.20
CA HIS A 138 0.80 2.28 -18.74
C HIS A 138 2.24 2.49 -18.25
N THR A 139 3.25 2.09 -19.02
CA THR A 139 4.66 2.33 -18.69
C THR A 139 5.03 3.82 -18.75
N GLN A 140 4.19 4.65 -19.39
CA GLN A 140 4.44 6.08 -19.63
C GLN A 140 3.67 7.00 -18.67
N VAL A 141 2.90 6.45 -17.73
CA VAL A 141 2.14 7.23 -16.75
C VAL A 141 2.66 6.97 -15.33
N SER A 142 2.46 7.93 -14.43
CA SER A 142 2.88 7.76 -13.03
C SER A 142 2.02 6.72 -12.31
N CYS A 143 2.56 6.14 -11.23
CA CYS A 143 1.79 5.21 -10.39
C CYS A 143 0.51 5.87 -9.87
N SER A 144 0.62 7.11 -9.41
CA SER A 144 -0.54 7.87 -8.91
C SER A 144 -1.52 8.30 -10.00
N THR A 145 -1.21 8.13 -11.30
CA THR A 145 -2.20 8.33 -12.37
C THR A 145 -3.34 7.33 -12.24
N CYS A 146 -3.09 6.13 -11.73
CA CYS A 146 -4.12 5.13 -11.49
C CYS A 146 -4.44 4.98 -10.00
N HIS A 147 -3.43 5.03 -9.13
CA HIS A 147 -3.57 4.93 -7.67
C HIS A 147 -3.72 6.31 -7.01
N ARG A 148 -4.87 6.96 -7.24
CA ARG A 148 -5.10 8.39 -6.93
C ARG A 148 -5.54 8.73 -5.51
N SER A 149 -6.22 7.83 -4.80
CA SER A 149 -6.97 8.24 -3.59
C SER A 149 -6.37 7.74 -2.30
N GLN A 150 -5.81 6.53 -2.31
CA GLN A 150 -5.24 5.91 -1.11
C GLN A 150 -4.25 4.83 -1.50
N HIS A 151 -3.30 4.57 -0.61
CA HIS A 151 -2.43 3.42 -0.75
C HIS A 151 -3.23 2.11 -0.76
N GLY A 152 -2.82 1.17 -1.60
CA GLY A 152 -3.48 -0.14 -1.74
C GLY A 152 -4.80 -0.12 -2.53
N MET A 153 -5.23 1.01 -3.10
CA MET A 153 -6.43 1.03 -3.94
C MET A 153 -6.24 0.22 -5.22
N ILE A 154 -7.28 -0.51 -5.64
CA ILE A 154 -7.34 -1.15 -6.96
C ILE A 154 -8.07 -0.19 -7.92
N PRO A 155 -7.40 0.30 -8.98
CA PRO A 155 -8.01 1.21 -9.93
C PRO A 155 -9.14 0.54 -10.73
N TYR A 156 -10.17 1.33 -11.06
CA TYR A 156 -11.25 0.89 -11.94
C TYR A 156 -10.84 1.06 -13.41
N CYS A 157 -10.65 -0.04 -14.12
CA CYS A 157 -10.14 -0.07 -15.50
C CYS A 157 -11.01 0.75 -16.45
N MET A 158 -12.33 0.68 -16.24
CA MET A 158 -13.31 1.33 -17.09
C MET A 158 -13.41 2.85 -16.91
N HIS A 159 -12.63 3.45 -15.99
CA HIS A 159 -12.44 4.90 -15.98
C HIS A 159 -11.74 5.42 -17.24
N CYS A 160 -10.98 4.56 -17.93
CA CYS A 160 -10.27 4.93 -19.17
C CYS A 160 -10.46 3.92 -20.31
N HIS A 161 -10.78 2.65 -20.01
CA HIS A 161 -10.92 1.59 -21.01
C HIS A 161 -12.39 1.25 -21.28
N SER A 162 -12.75 1.07 -22.55
CA SER A 162 -14.04 0.46 -22.89
C SER A 162 -13.95 -1.07 -22.78
N PRO A 163 -14.99 -1.73 -22.23
CA PRO A 163 -15.02 -3.20 -22.17
C PRO A 163 -15.15 -3.81 -23.57
N HIS A 164 -14.75 -5.08 -23.72
CA HIS A 164 -14.85 -5.79 -25.00
C HIS A 164 -16.28 -6.27 -25.32
N SER A 165 -17.17 -6.28 -24.33
CA SER A 165 -18.60 -6.54 -24.51
C SER A 165 -19.42 -5.65 -23.57
N LYS A 166 -20.72 -5.51 -23.84
CA LYS A 166 -21.62 -4.69 -23.01
C LYS A 166 -21.83 -5.26 -21.60
N ASP A 167 -21.69 -6.57 -21.45
CA ASP A 167 -21.97 -7.29 -20.21
C ASP A 167 -20.71 -7.48 -19.34
N MET A 168 -19.54 -7.11 -19.85
CA MET A 168 -18.26 -7.27 -19.15
C MET A 168 -18.12 -6.21 -18.05
N GLN A 169 -17.81 -6.68 -16.85
CA GLN A 169 -17.63 -5.89 -15.65
C GLN A 169 -16.15 -5.80 -15.24
N GLN A 170 -15.86 -4.95 -14.26
CA GLN A 170 -14.49 -4.72 -13.76
C GLN A 170 -13.76 -6.00 -13.35
N GLN A 171 -14.45 -6.93 -12.69
CA GLN A 171 -13.86 -8.19 -12.24
C GLN A 171 -13.43 -9.07 -13.41
N ASP A 172 -14.13 -8.99 -14.55
CA ASP A 172 -13.86 -9.80 -15.73
C ASP A 172 -12.59 -9.32 -16.46
N CYS A 173 -12.22 -8.05 -16.31
CA CYS A 173 -10.98 -7.51 -16.87
C CYS A 173 -9.77 -8.30 -16.36
N LEU A 174 -9.78 -8.65 -15.05
CA LEU A 174 -8.69 -9.35 -14.39
C LEU A 174 -8.66 -10.86 -14.67
N THR A 175 -9.70 -11.41 -15.29
CA THR A 175 -9.70 -12.80 -15.78
C THR A 175 -8.70 -12.99 -16.91
N CYS A 176 -8.45 -11.95 -17.71
CA CYS A 176 -7.62 -11.99 -18.91
C CYS A 176 -6.40 -11.08 -18.83
N HIS A 177 -6.53 -9.91 -18.20
CA HIS A 177 -5.50 -8.88 -18.13
C HIS A 177 -4.92 -8.75 -16.72
N LYS A 178 -3.62 -8.51 -16.61
CA LYS A 178 -2.99 -8.12 -15.34
C LYS A 178 -2.63 -6.63 -15.35
N ALA A 179 -2.89 -5.91 -14.26
CA ALA A 179 -2.82 -4.44 -14.19
C ALA A 179 -1.47 -3.82 -14.63
N HIS A 180 -0.35 -4.51 -14.38
CA HIS A 180 1.00 -4.04 -14.72
C HIS A 180 1.62 -4.75 -15.93
N MET A 181 0.87 -5.63 -16.60
CA MET A 181 1.25 -6.27 -17.86
C MET A 181 0.02 -6.55 -18.73
N PRO A 182 -0.84 -5.55 -19.00
CA PRO A 182 -2.18 -5.77 -19.55
C PRO A 182 -2.18 -6.40 -20.95
N ARG A 183 -1.05 -6.40 -21.66
CA ARG A 183 -0.90 -7.03 -22.98
C ARG A 183 -0.60 -8.53 -22.91
N GLN A 184 -0.14 -9.02 -21.76
CA GLN A 184 0.10 -10.45 -21.53
C GLN A 184 -1.22 -11.10 -21.14
N VAL A 185 -2.02 -11.42 -22.15
CA VAL A 185 -3.34 -12.01 -21.95
C VAL A 185 -3.19 -13.48 -21.58
N ALA A 186 -3.58 -13.80 -20.36
CA ALA A 186 -3.63 -15.13 -19.81
C ALA A 186 -4.95 -15.32 -19.08
N TYR A 187 -5.52 -16.51 -19.15
CA TYR A 187 -6.86 -16.79 -18.62
C TYR A 187 -6.94 -18.24 -18.14
N PRO A 188 -7.86 -18.55 -17.21
CA PRO A 188 -8.01 -19.91 -16.73
C PRO A 188 -8.65 -20.82 -17.80
N ASN A 189 -8.39 -22.13 -17.71
CA ASN A 189 -8.85 -23.11 -18.69
C ASN A 189 -10.38 -23.32 -18.70
N ASP A 190 -11.09 -22.77 -17.71
CA ASP A 190 -12.55 -22.82 -17.59
C ASP A 190 -13.23 -21.51 -18.05
N VAL A 191 -12.49 -20.57 -18.65
CA VAL A 191 -13.10 -19.33 -19.17
C VAL A 191 -14.20 -19.67 -20.20
N PRO A 192 -15.43 -19.12 -20.05
CA PRO A 192 -16.52 -19.39 -20.98
C PRO A 192 -16.23 -18.88 -22.40
N SER A 193 -16.59 -19.66 -23.42
CA SER A 193 -16.45 -19.27 -24.83
C SER A 193 -17.16 -17.96 -25.18
N SER A 194 -18.20 -17.57 -24.42
CA SER A 194 -18.88 -16.28 -24.57
C SER A 194 -17.97 -15.09 -24.29
N GLN A 195 -16.98 -15.22 -23.40
CA GLN A 195 -15.99 -14.16 -23.17
C GLN A 195 -15.03 -14.05 -24.35
N CYS A 196 -14.66 -15.16 -24.99
CA CYS A 196 -13.88 -15.14 -26.23
C CYS A 196 -14.68 -14.51 -27.37
N ALA A 197 -15.99 -14.75 -27.43
CA ALA A 197 -16.90 -14.23 -28.45
C ALA A 197 -17.04 -12.70 -28.44
N ALA A 198 -16.67 -12.03 -27.33
CA ALA A 198 -16.57 -10.58 -27.27
C ALA A 198 -15.67 -10.02 -28.40
N CYS A 199 -14.61 -10.75 -28.76
CA CYS A 199 -13.72 -10.44 -29.89
C CYS A 199 -13.87 -11.41 -31.07
N HIS A 200 -14.24 -12.67 -30.80
CA HIS A 200 -14.23 -13.78 -31.75
C HIS A 200 -15.63 -14.34 -32.05
N GLY A 201 -16.64 -13.46 -32.16
CA GLY A 201 -18.04 -13.87 -32.37
C GLY A 201 -18.26 -14.73 -33.62
N ASP A 202 -17.60 -14.42 -34.74
CA ASP A 202 -17.68 -15.22 -35.97
C ASP A 202 -17.08 -16.62 -35.80
N VAL A 203 -15.94 -16.71 -35.11
CA VAL A 203 -15.26 -17.99 -34.87
C VAL A 203 -16.08 -18.88 -33.96
N LEU A 204 -16.70 -18.30 -32.91
CA LEU A 204 -17.59 -19.06 -32.04
C LEU A 204 -18.78 -19.62 -32.83
N ARG A 205 -19.39 -18.81 -33.70
CA ARG A 205 -20.49 -19.28 -34.57
C ARG A 205 -20.03 -20.41 -35.48
N GLN A 206 -18.89 -20.25 -36.16
CA GLN A 206 -18.34 -21.27 -37.04
C GLN A 206 -18.14 -22.61 -36.31
N LEU A 207 -17.56 -22.58 -35.10
CA LEU A 207 -17.37 -23.76 -34.27
C LEU A 207 -18.71 -24.40 -33.87
N GLN A 208 -19.70 -23.60 -33.48
CA GLN A 208 -21.01 -24.07 -33.04
C GLN A 208 -21.86 -24.65 -34.18
N ASP A 209 -21.73 -24.09 -35.38
CA ASP A 209 -22.46 -24.52 -36.58
C ASP A 209 -21.84 -25.78 -37.21
N ASN A 210 -20.57 -26.10 -36.90
CA ASN A 210 -19.91 -27.27 -37.44
C ASN A 210 -20.42 -28.57 -36.75
N PRO A 211 -20.78 -29.62 -37.52
CA PRO A 211 -21.33 -30.86 -36.95
C PRO A 211 -20.28 -31.78 -36.28
N ALA A 212 -18.99 -31.46 -36.36
CA ALA A 212 -17.93 -32.23 -35.74
C ALA A 212 -17.99 -32.17 -34.20
N ARG A 213 -17.35 -33.13 -33.53
CA ARG A 213 -17.33 -33.20 -32.06
C ARG A 213 -16.65 -31.99 -31.39
N HIS A 214 -15.81 -31.26 -32.12
CA HIS A 214 -15.17 -30.04 -31.63
C HIS A 214 -16.18 -28.97 -31.21
N ALA A 215 -17.37 -28.92 -31.84
CA ALA A 215 -18.44 -27.97 -31.48
C ALA A 215 -18.91 -28.08 -30.01
N LYS A 216 -18.60 -29.20 -29.33
CA LYS A 216 -18.93 -29.43 -27.92
C LYS A 216 -17.85 -28.93 -26.95
N LEU A 217 -16.70 -28.48 -27.45
CA LEU A 217 -15.59 -28.03 -26.63
C LEU A 217 -15.67 -26.52 -26.38
N THR A 218 -15.13 -26.07 -25.25
CA THR A 218 -14.94 -24.63 -24.99
C THR A 218 -13.66 -24.14 -25.65
N CYS A 219 -13.58 -22.85 -25.94
CA CYS A 219 -12.38 -22.25 -26.54
C CYS A 219 -11.13 -22.57 -25.70
N ALA A 220 -11.24 -22.43 -24.38
CA ALA A 220 -10.16 -22.64 -23.43
C ALA A 220 -9.74 -24.12 -23.26
N THR A 221 -10.55 -25.07 -23.72
CA THR A 221 -10.15 -26.48 -23.77
C THR A 221 -8.95 -26.68 -24.70
N CYS A 222 -8.95 -25.98 -25.84
CA CYS A 222 -7.88 -26.05 -26.84
C CYS A 222 -6.88 -24.90 -26.68
N HIS A 223 -7.35 -23.67 -26.49
CA HIS A 223 -6.52 -22.48 -26.33
C HIS A 223 -6.19 -22.23 -24.86
N GLN A 224 -5.51 -23.18 -24.22
CA GLN A 224 -5.13 -23.16 -22.81
C GLN A 224 -4.14 -22.05 -22.43
N GLU A 225 -4.27 -21.58 -21.18
CA GLU A 225 -3.39 -20.69 -20.41
C GLU A 225 -3.14 -19.28 -20.96
N THR A 226 -2.85 -19.15 -22.26
CA THR A 226 -2.44 -17.89 -22.88
C THR A 226 -3.13 -17.66 -24.22
N HIS A 227 -3.42 -16.39 -24.48
CA HIS A 227 -4.00 -16.00 -25.75
C HIS A 227 -3.05 -16.31 -26.91
N LYS A 228 -3.63 -16.73 -28.05
CA LYS A 228 -2.93 -17.17 -29.27
C LYS A 228 -2.16 -18.49 -29.15
N MET A 229 -2.23 -19.19 -28.02
CA MET A 229 -1.75 -20.57 -27.97
C MET A 229 -2.64 -21.43 -28.87
N ILE A 230 -2.07 -22.11 -29.86
CA ILE A 230 -2.77 -23.04 -30.74
C ILE A 230 -2.11 -24.42 -30.57
N PRO A 231 -2.84 -25.44 -30.09
CA PRO A 231 -2.27 -26.77 -29.92
C PRO A 231 -2.07 -27.44 -31.29
N GLN A 232 -1.16 -28.42 -31.34
CA GLN A 232 -1.05 -29.29 -32.50
C GLN A 232 -2.20 -30.31 -32.48
N CYS A 233 -2.74 -30.67 -33.64
CA CYS A 233 -3.80 -31.67 -33.75
C CYS A 233 -3.37 -33.02 -33.12
N SER A 234 -2.10 -33.38 -33.32
CA SER A 234 -1.50 -34.61 -32.81
C SER A 234 -1.43 -34.68 -31.28
N THR A 235 -1.51 -33.55 -30.57
CA THR A 235 -1.57 -33.52 -29.10
C THR A 235 -2.79 -34.28 -28.55
N CYS A 236 -3.89 -34.32 -29.30
CA CYS A 236 -5.10 -35.07 -28.92
C CYS A 236 -5.40 -36.25 -29.86
N HIS A 237 -5.06 -36.14 -31.13
CA HIS A 237 -5.42 -37.14 -32.15
C HIS A 237 -4.31 -38.15 -32.45
N GLY A 238 -3.07 -37.93 -31.99
CA GLY A 238 -1.91 -38.72 -32.40
C GLY A 238 -1.64 -38.62 -33.90
N GLU A 239 -1.09 -39.69 -34.48
CA GLU A 239 -0.73 -39.77 -35.90
C GLU A 239 -1.59 -40.84 -36.60
N PRO A 240 -2.81 -40.49 -37.07
CA PRO A 240 -3.76 -41.47 -37.61
C PRO A 240 -3.42 -41.97 -39.02
N HIS A 241 -2.46 -41.33 -39.70
CA HIS A 241 -2.03 -41.66 -41.06
C HIS A 241 -0.59 -42.22 -41.10
N PRO A 242 -0.19 -42.90 -42.19
CA PRO A 242 1.19 -43.33 -42.38
C PRO A 242 2.18 -42.16 -42.44
N GLU A 243 3.42 -42.39 -42.00
CA GLU A 243 4.49 -41.37 -41.90
C GLU A 243 4.70 -40.57 -43.20
N VAL A 244 4.60 -41.24 -44.36
CA VAL A 244 4.78 -40.57 -45.68
C VAL A 244 3.74 -39.46 -45.89
N MET A 245 2.52 -39.62 -45.37
CA MET A 245 1.47 -38.61 -45.48
C MET A 245 1.81 -37.38 -44.63
N HIS A 246 2.23 -37.57 -43.39
CA HIS A 246 2.64 -36.48 -42.50
C HIS A 246 3.90 -35.76 -42.97
N LYS A 247 4.82 -36.49 -43.61
CA LYS A 247 6.02 -35.91 -44.22
C LYS A 247 5.70 -35.00 -45.41
N ASN A 248 4.73 -35.39 -46.23
CA ASN A 248 4.32 -34.62 -47.41
C ASN A 248 3.31 -33.50 -47.08
N PHE A 249 2.49 -33.71 -46.04
CA PHE A 249 1.42 -32.81 -45.61
C PHE A 249 1.49 -32.62 -44.08
N PRO A 250 2.40 -31.74 -43.61
CA PRO A 250 2.67 -31.59 -42.17
C PRO A 250 1.55 -30.88 -41.39
N GLN A 251 0.55 -30.33 -42.08
CA GLN A 251 -0.59 -29.66 -41.46
C GLN A 251 -1.88 -30.40 -41.81
N CYS A 252 -2.53 -31.00 -40.81
CA CYS A 252 -3.77 -31.75 -40.99
C CYS A 252 -4.86 -30.93 -41.70
N GLY A 253 -4.88 -29.62 -41.47
CA GLY A 253 -5.89 -28.73 -42.02
C GLY A 253 -5.82 -28.49 -43.53
N GLN A 254 -4.75 -28.94 -44.20
CA GLN A 254 -4.67 -28.91 -45.67
C GLN A 254 -5.75 -29.80 -46.33
N CYS A 255 -6.17 -30.86 -45.64
CA CYS A 255 -7.24 -31.74 -46.09
C CYS A 255 -8.47 -31.67 -45.18
N HIS A 256 -8.27 -31.54 -43.86
CA HIS A 256 -9.35 -31.62 -42.89
C HIS A 256 -9.98 -30.28 -42.49
N GLY A 257 -9.44 -29.14 -42.95
CA GLY A 257 -9.89 -27.82 -42.49
C GLY A 257 -9.32 -27.45 -41.11
N ILE A 258 -9.85 -26.40 -40.50
CA ILE A 258 -9.39 -25.94 -39.17
C ILE A 258 -10.24 -26.57 -38.06
N ALA A 259 -9.75 -26.56 -36.81
CA ALA A 259 -10.49 -27.15 -35.68
C ALA A 259 -11.90 -26.54 -35.48
N HIS A 260 -12.09 -25.28 -35.87
CA HIS A 260 -13.38 -24.58 -35.83
C HIS A 260 -14.28 -24.91 -37.02
N ASP A 261 -13.75 -25.51 -38.09
CA ASP A 261 -14.47 -25.79 -39.32
C ASP A 261 -13.86 -26.98 -40.05
N LEU A 262 -14.11 -28.17 -39.50
CA LEU A 262 -13.60 -29.40 -40.07
C LEU A 262 -14.46 -29.82 -41.28
N ASN A 263 -13.77 -30.24 -42.33
CA ASN A 263 -14.38 -30.84 -43.51
C ASN A 263 -15.03 -32.18 -43.12
N LYS A 264 -16.23 -32.43 -43.67
CA LYS A 264 -16.93 -33.71 -43.53
C LYS A 264 -16.21 -34.84 -44.26
#